data_AF-A0A328ABJ5-F1
#
_entry.id   AF-A0A328ABJ5-F1
#
_cell.length_a   1.000
_cell.length_b   1.000
_cell.length_c   1.000
_cell.angle_alpha   90.00
_cell.angle_beta   90.00
_cell.angle_gamma   90.00
#
_symmetry.space_group_name_H-M   'P 1'
#
loop_
_entity.id
_entity.type
_entity.pdbx_description
1 polymer ?
#
loop_
_entity_poly.entity_id
_entity_poly.type
_entity_poly.pdbx_seq_one_letter_code
_entity_poly.pdbx_strand_id
1 'polypeptide(L)'
;MEDIPEFDRDCWFGERHSPTIRNVAEHVRRIDEADLSYPVLLGSDGRLLDGGHRIAKAYLSGAVDVLAVQFEKDPEPDWVDFD
;
A
#
# COMPACT_ATOMS: atom_id res chain seq x y z
N MET A 1 3.29 -0.17 12.45
CA MET A 1 2.60 -0.31 11.15
C MET A 1 1.82 0.95 10.81
N GLU A 2 1.04 1.51 11.75
CA GLU A 2 0.23 2.72 11.52
C GLU A 2 1.06 4.00 11.27
N ASP A 3 2.36 3.99 11.61
CA ASP A 3 3.27 5.11 11.30
C ASP A 3 3.60 5.23 9.79
N ILE A 4 3.17 4.25 8.97
CA ILE A 4 3.35 4.29 7.51
C ILE A 4 2.42 5.38 6.94
N PRO A 5 2.96 6.45 6.31
CA PRO A 5 2.16 7.61 5.90
C PRO A 5 1.00 7.29 4.95
N GLU A 6 1.09 6.22 4.18
CA GLU A 6 0.09 5.80 3.20
C GLU A 6 -1.22 5.26 3.81
N PHE A 7 -1.30 5.08 5.14
CA PHE A 7 -2.57 4.81 5.82
C PHE A 7 -3.59 5.94 5.65
N ASP A 8 -3.11 7.19 5.65
CA ASP A 8 -3.95 8.39 5.66
C ASP A 8 -3.84 9.19 4.34
N ARG A 9 -3.34 8.55 3.28
CA ARG A 9 -3.19 9.17 1.95
C ARG A 9 -4.00 8.43 0.91
N ASP A 10 -4.55 9.17 -0.04
CA ASP A 10 -5.15 8.58 -1.22
C ASP A 10 -4.06 7.98 -2.13
N CYS A 11 -3.89 6.67 -2.04
CA CYS A 11 -2.97 5.88 -2.85
C CYS A 11 -3.70 4.95 -3.84
N TRP A 12 -5.03 5.00 -3.90
CA TRP A 12 -5.85 4.03 -4.64
C TRP A 12 -6.69 4.68 -5.74
N PHE A 13 -7.15 5.91 -5.54
CA PHE A 13 -8.11 6.57 -6.40
C PHE A 13 -7.45 7.69 -7.19
N GLY A 14 -6.84 8.65 -6.49
CA GLY A 14 -6.24 9.83 -7.07
C GLY A 14 -7.23 10.56 -8.00
N GLU A 15 -6.71 11.24 -9.01
CA GLU A 15 -7.55 11.91 -10.03
C GLU A 15 -8.08 10.94 -11.11
N ARG A 16 -7.53 9.72 -11.17
CA ARG A 16 -7.80 8.75 -12.26
C ARG A 16 -9.03 7.89 -12.00
N HIS A 17 -9.38 7.66 -10.74
CA HIS A 17 -10.49 6.78 -10.37
C HIS A 17 -11.35 7.41 -9.28
N SER A 18 -12.67 7.50 -9.47
CA SER A 18 -13.55 7.99 -8.41
C SER A 18 -13.81 6.91 -7.34
N PRO A 19 -13.93 7.26 -6.05
CA PRO A 19 -14.22 6.32 -4.96
C PRO A 19 -15.70 5.92 -4.92
N THR A 20 -16.20 5.35 -6.01
CA THR A 20 -17.57 4.82 -6.08
C THR A 20 -17.69 3.56 -5.21
N ILE A 21 -18.92 3.20 -4.81
CA ILE A 21 -19.19 1.96 -4.06
C ILE A 21 -18.57 0.74 -4.76
N ARG A 22 -18.63 0.69 -6.09
CA ARG A 22 -18.06 -0.41 -6.88
C ARG A 22 -16.54 -0.47 -6.76
N ASN A 23 -15.86 0.67 -6.88
CA ASN A 23 -14.40 0.70 -6.80
C ASN A 23 -13.92 0.38 -5.38
N VAL A 24 -14.60 0.90 -4.35
CA VAL A 24 -14.33 0.54 -2.95
C VAL A 24 -14.50 -0.97 -2.73
N ALA A 25 -15.56 -1.59 -3.25
CA ALA A 25 -15.77 -3.03 -3.15
C ALA A 25 -14.64 -3.85 -3.83
N GLU A 26 -14.12 -3.40 -4.98
CA GLU A 26 -12.97 -4.05 -5.61
C GLU A 26 -11.69 -3.94 -4.76
N HIS A 27 -11.47 -2.80 -4.09
CA HIS A 27 -10.36 -2.70 -3.13
C HIS A 27 -10.56 -3.67 -1.96
N VAL A 28 -11.76 -3.75 -1.39
CA VAL A 28 -12.08 -4.70 -0.30
C VAL A 28 -11.82 -6.15 -0.73
N ARG A 29 -12.22 -6.54 -1.94
CA ARG A 29 -11.93 -7.88 -2.48
C ARG A 29 -10.42 -8.15 -2.55
N ARG A 30 -9.63 -7.17 -3.03
CA ARG A 30 -8.17 -7.29 -3.08
C ARG A 30 -7.51 -7.33 -1.70
N ILE A 31 -8.09 -6.64 -0.71
CA ILE A 31 -7.67 -6.73 0.69
C ILE A 31 -7.91 -8.14 1.20
N ASP A 32 -9.10 -8.71 0.99
CA ASP A 32 -9.43 -10.06 1.44
C ASP A 32 -8.55 -11.14 0.78
N GLU A 33 -8.25 -10.99 -0.51
CA GLU A 33 -7.40 -11.91 -1.27
C GLU A 33 -5.90 -11.74 -1.00
N ALA A 34 -5.45 -10.66 -0.33
CA ALA A 34 -4.04 -10.39 -0.12
C ALA A 34 -3.37 -11.46 0.77
N ASP A 35 -2.22 -11.97 0.34
CA ASP A 35 -1.43 -12.94 1.10
C ASP A 35 -0.40 -12.23 1.99
N LEU A 36 -0.52 -12.41 3.31
CA LEU A 36 0.34 -11.79 4.32
C LEU A 36 1.68 -12.52 4.51
N SER A 37 1.91 -13.66 3.83
CA SER A 37 3.23 -14.29 3.81
C SER A 37 4.24 -13.52 2.95
N TYR A 38 3.77 -12.61 2.10
CA TYR A 38 4.62 -11.69 1.33
C TYR A 38 4.79 -10.35 2.07
N PRO A 39 6.00 -9.78 2.11
CA PRO A 39 6.23 -8.52 2.78
C PRO A 39 5.60 -7.33 2.03
N VAL A 40 5.33 -6.25 2.74
CA VAL A 40 5.20 -4.93 2.13
C VAL A 40 6.56 -4.36 1.79
N LEU A 41 6.61 -3.48 0.77
CA LEU A 41 7.84 -2.86 0.32
C LEU A 41 7.86 -1.40 0.77
N LEU A 42 8.93 -1.02 1.47
CA LEU A 42 9.16 0.34 1.91
C LEU A 42 10.37 0.92 1.17
N GLY A 43 10.27 2.21 0.83
CA GLY A 43 11.39 2.99 0.33
C GLY A 43 12.41 3.29 1.42
N SER A 44 13.54 3.83 1.02
CA SER A 44 14.61 4.29 1.92
C SER A 44 14.16 5.36 2.91
N ASP A 45 13.11 6.12 2.56
CA ASP A 45 12.46 7.10 3.43
C ASP A 45 11.35 6.53 4.33
N GLY A 46 11.11 5.21 4.27
CA GLY A 46 10.10 4.51 5.05
C GLY A 46 8.68 4.58 4.48
N ARG A 47 8.47 5.20 3.32
CA ARG A 47 7.17 5.25 2.65
C ARG A 47 6.83 3.94 1.98
N LEU A 48 5.53 3.66 1.87
CA LEU A 48 5.04 2.47 1.22
C LEU A 48 5.19 2.55 -0.31
N LEU A 49 5.97 1.65 -0.88
CA LEU A 49 6.09 1.47 -2.33
C LEU A 49 5.07 0.45 -2.86
N ASP A 50 4.89 -0.66 -2.14
CA ASP A 50 3.93 -1.71 -2.50
C ASP A 50 3.38 -2.42 -1.26
N GLY A 51 2.16 -2.92 -1.35
CA GLY A 51 1.52 -3.70 -0.30
C GLY A 51 0.41 -2.98 0.46
N GLY A 52 -0.18 -1.91 -0.09
CA GLY A 52 -1.30 -1.21 0.55
C GLY A 52 -2.47 -2.13 0.91
N HIS A 53 -2.82 -3.09 0.04
CA HIS A 53 -3.84 -4.09 0.35
C HIS A 53 -3.43 -5.04 1.50
N ARG A 54 -2.15 -5.41 1.59
CA ARG A 54 -1.62 -6.27 2.68
C ARG A 54 -1.65 -5.55 4.03
N ILE A 55 -1.21 -4.29 4.07
CA ILE A 55 -1.28 -3.48 5.29
C ILE A 55 -2.73 -3.29 5.76
N ALA A 56 -3.65 -2.99 4.82
CA ALA A 56 -5.06 -2.87 5.17
C ALA A 56 -5.63 -4.19 5.73
N LYS A 57 -5.26 -5.34 5.16
CA LYS A 57 -5.66 -6.66 5.68
C LYS A 57 -5.10 -6.92 7.08
N ALA A 58 -3.82 -6.64 7.29
CA ALA A 58 -3.17 -6.79 8.60
C ALA A 58 -3.88 -5.93 9.66
N TYR A 59 -4.17 -4.67 9.34
CA TYR A 59 -4.90 -3.74 10.20
C TYR A 59 -6.30 -4.27 10.56
N LEU A 60 -7.10 -4.68 9.56
CA LEU A 60 -8.43 -5.25 9.78
C LEU A 60 -8.41 -6.54 10.60
N SER A 61 -7.30 -7.28 10.57
CA SER A 61 -7.09 -8.51 11.35
C SER A 61 -6.64 -8.23 12.79
N GLY A 62 -6.46 -6.96 13.18
CA GLY A 62 -5.94 -6.58 14.49
C GLY A 62 -4.46 -6.86 14.69
N ALA A 63 -3.69 -7.04 13.60
CA ALA A 63 -2.25 -7.20 13.68
C ALA A 63 -1.59 -5.88 14.06
N VAL A 64 -0.57 -5.95 14.91
CA VAL A 64 0.23 -4.78 15.33
C VAL A 64 1.47 -4.58 14.45
N ASP A 65 1.83 -5.61 13.68
CA ASP A 65 2.97 -5.64 12.78
C ASP A 65 2.63 -6.33 11.44
N VAL A 66 3.53 -6.18 10.47
CA VAL A 66 3.48 -6.83 9.16
C VAL A 66 4.90 -7.10 8.68
N LEU A 67 5.10 -8.17 7.91
CA LEU A 67 6.38 -8.39 7.23
C LEU A 67 6.68 -7.23 6.29
N ALA A 68 7.89 -6.68 6.38
CA ALA A 68 8.32 -5.56 5.56
C ALA A 68 9.75 -5.78 5.06
N VAL A 69 10.00 -5.33 3.83
CA VAL A 69 11.34 -5.16 3.27
C VAL A 69 11.51 -3.68 2.97
N GLN A 70 12.50 -3.06 3.60
CA GLN A 70 12.85 -1.66 3.37
C GLN A 70 14.12 -1.58 2.54
N PHE A 71 14.08 -0.83 1.44
CA PHE A 71 15.27 -0.60 0.63
C PHE A 71 16.22 0.38 1.31
N GLU A 72 17.53 0.12 1.26
CA GLU A 72 18.55 1.06 1.74
C GLU A 72 18.68 2.28 0.81
N LYS A 73 18.48 2.07 -0.49
CA LYS A 73 18.43 3.09 -1.53
C LYS A 73 17.26 2.76 -2.45
N ASP A 74 16.46 3.76 -2.78
CA ASP A 74 15.36 3.58 -3.73
C ASP A 74 15.89 3.12 -5.09
N PRO A 75 15.21 2.16 -5.76
CA PRO A 75 15.53 1.83 -7.13
C PRO A 75 15.32 3.06 -8.02
N GLU A 76 16.14 3.20 -9.05
CA GLU A 76 15.90 4.24 -10.05
C GLU A 76 14.55 3.99 -10.73
N PRO A 77 13.72 5.03 -10.92
CA PRO A 77 12.41 4.86 -11.54
C PRO A 77 12.56 4.42 -13.00
N ASP A 78 11.77 3.43 -13.40
CA ASP A 78 11.68 3.01 -14.81
C ASP A 78 11.03 4.09 -15.69
N TRP A 79 10.23 4.97 -15.09
CA TRP A 79 9.58 6.09 -15.74
C TRP A 79 9.36 7.24 -14.76
N VAL A 80 9.63 8.46 -15.22
CA VAL A 80 9.41 9.70 -14.46
C VAL A 80 8.48 10.57 -15.29
N ASP A 81 7.34 10.94 -14.74
CA ASP A 81 6.48 11.95 -15.35
C ASP A 81 7.11 13.32 -15.10
N PHE A 82 7.32 14.08 -16.17
CA PHE A 82 7.76 15.48 -16.10
C PHE A 82 6.57 16.37 -16.45
N ASP A 83 5.55 16.35 -15.59
CA ASP A 83 4.45 17.32 -15.62
C ASP A 83 4.52 18.25 -14.40
#